data_AF-A0A329R4W8-F1
#
_entry.id   AF-A0A329R4W8-F1
#
_cell.length_a   1.000
_cell.length_b   1.000
_cell.length_c   1.000
_cell.angle_alpha   90.00
_cell.angle_beta   90.00
_cell.angle_gamma   90.00
#
_symmetry.space_group_name_H-M   'P 1'
#
loop_
_entity.id
_entity.type
_entity.pdbx_description
1 polymer ?
#
loop_
_entity_poly.entity_id
_entity_poly.type
_entity_poly.pdbx_seq_one_letter_code
_entity_poly.pdbx_strand_id
1 'polypeptide(L)'
;MKKAGILLGLFMVLLAGCNPPNGTNSIPKEALPSLITLTCNPNFTIEACEDVKIGNPVEIGIVIEAINKAERISGSLDYSVEYKMNLTDADGALTKYDFSIGKDPKQSALLVNHEDTHVGYSIPIEDANRVRKLIQSHTD
;
A
#
# COMPACT_ATOMS: atom_id res chain seq x y z
N MET A 1 0.41 -64.02 -47.67
CA MET A 1 1.01 -63.65 -46.37
C MET A 1 0.06 -62.62 -45.73
N LYS A 2 -0.84 -63.02 -44.80
CA LYS A 2 -0.81 -62.69 -43.35
C LYS A 2 -0.22 -61.28 -43.09
N LYS A 3 -0.89 -60.29 -42.49
CA LYS A 3 -1.66 -60.22 -41.22
C LYS A 3 -2.62 -59.00 -41.32
N ALA A 4 -3.91 -59.08 -41.01
CA ALA A 4 -4.55 -59.10 -39.69
C ALA A 4 -4.11 -57.93 -38.77
N GLY A 5 -5.06 -57.04 -38.46
CA GLY A 5 -4.89 -55.94 -37.51
C GLY A 5 -6.17 -55.11 -37.35
N ILE A 6 -7.25 -55.76 -36.93
CA ILE A 6 -8.47 -55.10 -36.41
C ILE A 6 -8.11 -54.51 -35.04
N LEU A 7 -8.37 -53.22 -34.82
CA LEU A 7 -8.68 -52.76 -33.46
C LEU A 7 -9.77 -51.68 -33.51
N LEU A 8 -10.97 -52.16 -33.21
CA LEU A 8 -12.16 -51.39 -32.89
C LEU A 8 -11.98 -50.83 -31.48
N GLY A 9 -12.07 -49.51 -31.32
CA GLY A 9 -11.98 -48.83 -30.03
C GLY A 9 -12.92 -47.64 -29.98
N LEU A 10 -14.20 -47.91 -29.75
CA LEU A 10 -15.19 -46.93 -29.32
C LEU A 10 -14.85 -46.51 -27.89
N PHE A 11 -14.62 -45.22 -27.63
CA PHE A 11 -14.96 -44.63 -26.34
C PHE A 11 -15.48 -43.21 -26.55
N MET A 12 -16.75 -43.04 -26.24
CA MET A 12 -17.52 -41.81 -26.31
C MET A 12 -17.93 -41.51 -24.88
N VAL A 13 -17.39 -40.46 -24.25
CA VAL A 13 -18.04 -39.80 -23.11
C VAL A 13 -17.75 -38.31 -23.17
N LEU A 14 -18.81 -37.55 -23.46
CA LEU A 14 -18.91 -36.11 -23.30
C LEU A 14 -18.84 -35.77 -21.81
N LEU A 15 -17.89 -34.92 -21.41
CA LEU A 15 -18.05 -34.09 -20.22
C LEU A 15 -18.29 -32.66 -20.68
N ALA A 16 -19.55 -32.27 -20.60
CA ALA A 16 -20.01 -30.91 -20.76
C ALA A 16 -19.40 -30.01 -19.66
N GLY A 17 -19.03 -28.80 -20.09
CA GLY A 17 -19.07 -27.51 -19.37
C GLY A 17 -18.94 -27.46 -17.85
N CYS A 18 -17.90 -26.76 -17.39
CA CYS A 18 -18.04 -25.37 -16.89
C CYS A 18 -16.65 -24.79 -16.62
N ASN A 19 -16.17 -23.91 -17.50
CA ASN A 19 -15.16 -22.92 -17.13
C ASN A 19 -15.88 -21.82 -16.34
N PRO A 20 -15.61 -21.61 -15.05
CA PRO A 20 -15.72 -20.25 -14.54
C PRO A 20 -14.59 -19.45 -15.20
N PRO A 21 -14.87 -18.33 -15.89
CA PRO A 21 -13.84 -17.33 -16.08
C PRO A 21 -13.58 -16.80 -14.67
N ASN A 22 -12.60 -17.36 -13.96
CA ASN A 22 -12.07 -16.70 -12.78
C ASN A 22 -11.20 -15.55 -13.24
N GLY A 23 -11.86 -14.59 -13.90
CA GLY A 23 -11.38 -13.25 -14.18
C GLY A 23 -11.39 -12.48 -12.88
N THR A 24 -10.43 -12.82 -12.03
CA THR A 24 -9.84 -11.89 -11.10
C THR A 24 -8.40 -12.33 -11.02
N ASN A 25 -7.55 -11.66 -11.79
CA ASN A 25 -6.23 -11.31 -11.29
C ASN A 25 -6.48 -10.41 -10.07
N SER A 26 -6.98 -10.98 -8.98
CA SER A 26 -6.83 -10.40 -7.67
C SER A 26 -5.34 -10.51 -7.42
N ILE A 27 -4.63 -9.41 -7.74
CA ILE A 27 -3.40 -9.05 -7.04
C ILE A 27 -3.68 -9.45 -5.58
N PRO A 28 -2.88 -10.34 -4.97
CA PRO A 28 -3.09 -10.71 -3.59
C PRO A 28 -3.30 -9.39 -2.83
N LYS A 29 -4.44 -9.24 -2.15
CA LYS A 29 -4.55 -8.15 -1.18
C LYS A 29 -3.43 -8.45 -0.20
N GLU A 30 -2.29 -7.79 -0.37
CA GLU A 30 -1.21 -7.85 0.59
C GLU A 30 -1.85 -7.59 1.95
N ALA A 31 -1.54 -8.46 2.91
CA ALA A 31 -2.12 -8.34 4.23
C ALA A 31 -1.82 -6.93 4.74
N LEU A 32 -2.83 -6.24 5.27
CA LEU A 32 -2.60 -4.92 5.87
C LEU A 32 -1.59 -5.06 7.01
N PRO A 33 -0.73 -4.05 7.24
CA PRO A 33 0.13 -4.06 8.40
C PRO A 33 -0.72 -4.13 9.67
N SER A 34 -0.14 -4.72 10.71
CA SER A 34 -0.75 -4.82 12.04
C SER A 34 -0.66 -3.51 12.82
N LEU A 35 0.30 -2.65 12.48
CA LEU A 35 0.54 -1.38 13.15
C LEU A 35 1.16 -0.35 12.20
N ILE A 36 0.76 0.91 12.33
CA ILE A 36 1.45 2.05 11.73
C ILE A 36 1.92 2.97 12.86
N THR A 37 3.18 3.39 12.82
CA THR A 37 3.72 4.42 13.72
C THR A 37 4.23 5.60 12.94
N LEU A 38 3.87 6.81 13.34
CA LEU A 38 4.46 8.06 12.88
C LEU A 38 5.28 8.63 14.02
N THR A 39 6.61 8.64 13.90
CA THR A 39 7.48 9.28 14.88
C THR A 39 7.83 10.68 14.38
N CYS A 40 7.43 11.71 15.12
CA CYS A 40 7.71 13.10 14.79
C CYS A 40 9.23 13.33 14.78
N ASN A 41 9.72 13.95 13.72
CA ASN A 41 11.14 14.29 13.60
C ASN A 41 11.43 15.54 14.44
N PRO A 42 12.27 15.46 15.49
CA PRO A 42 12.57 16.62 16.33
C PRO A 42 13.33 17.73 15.59
N ASN A 43 13.93 17.43 14.43
CA ASN A 43 14.62 18.41 13.59
C ASN A 43 13.69 19.07 12.56
N PHE A 44 12.40 18.70 12.50
CA PHE A 44 11.45 19.34 11.61
C PHE A 44 10.98 20.65 12.24
N THR A 45 11.43 21.77 11.69
CA THR A 45 11.21 23.11 12.26
C THR A 45 10.08 23.89 11.60
N ILE A 46 9.36 23.28 10.64
CA ILE A 46 8.33 23.98 9.85
C ILE A 46 7.02 24.04 10.65
N GLU A 47 6.54 22.88 11.12
CA GLU A 47 5.32 22.77 11.92
C GLU A 47 5.52 21.74 13.04
N ALA A 48 4.89 21.98 14.20
CA ALA A 48 4.94 21.01 15.29
C ALA A 48 4.12 19.75 14.96
N CYS A 49 4.73 18.59 15.19
CA CYS A 49 4.11 17.28 15.11
C CYS A 49 4.19 16.53 16.45
N GLU A 50 3.39 15.47 16.59
CA GLU A 50 3.41 14.55 17.72
C GLU A 50 3.45 13.11 17.24
N ASP A 51 4.02 12.21 18.04
CA ASP A 51 4.06 10.78 17.72
C ASP A 51 2.64 10.19 17.66
N VAL A 52 2.37 9.40 16.63
CA VAL A 52 1.07 8.75 16.42
C VAL A 52 1.23 7.25 16.27
N LYS A 53 0.31 6.49 16.89
CA LYS A 53 0.26 5.03 16.80
C LYS A 53 -1.13 4.57 16.36
N ILE A 54 -1.22 3.95 15.19
CA ILE A 54 -2.47 3.52 14.57
C ILE A 54 -2.50 1.98 14.52
N GLY A 55 -3.35 1.39 15.35
CA GLY A 55 -3.55 -0.07 15.41
C GLY A 55 -4.96 -0.53 15.00
N ASN A 56 -5.88 0.40 14.76
CA ASN A 56 -7.23 0.06 14.31
C ASN A 56 -7.20 -0.33 12.82
N PRO A 57 -7.69 -1.52 12.42
CA PRO A 57 -7.64 -1.96 11.02
C PRO A 57 -8.35 -1.04 10.02
N VAL A 58 -9.42 -0.34 10.44
CA VAL A 58 -10.14 0.61 9.58
C VAL A 58 -9.27 1.84 9.32
N GLU A 59 -8.60 2.34 10.36
CA GLU A 59 -7.71 3.50 10.27
C GLU A 59 -6.43 3.18 9.49
N ILE A 60 -5.85 1.99 9.71
CA ILE A 60 -4.74 1.47 8.89
C ILE A 60 -5.15 1.43 7.43
N GLY A 61 -6.36 0.97 7.12
CA GLY A 61 -6.91 0.95 5.77
C GLY A 61 -6.91 2.33 5.10
N ILE A 62 -7.18 3.41 5.86
CA ILE A 62 -7.14 4.79 5.34
C ILE A 62 -5.72 5.17 4.92
N VAL A 63 -4.71 4.87 5.76
CA VAL A 63 -3.31 5.20 5.46
C VAL A 63 -2.81 4.38 4.27
N ILE A 64 -3.08 3.08 4.23
CA ILE A 64 -2.66 2.21 3.12
C ILE A 64 -3.34 2.60 1.81
N GLU A 65 -4.63 2.97 1.84
CA GLU A 65 -5.32 3.46 0.65
C GLU A 65 -4.64 4.74 0.10
N ALA A 66 -4.23 5.65 0.98
CA ALA A 66 -3.52 6.87 0.59
C ALA A 66 -2.14 6.56 -0.02
N ILE A 67 -1.37 5.65 0.59
CA ILE A 67 -0.08 5.20 0.06
C ILE A 67 -0.25 4.56 -1.34
N ASN A 68 -1.26 3.71 -1.52
CA ASN A 68 -1.51 3.02 -2.79
C ASN A 68 -1.94 3.94 -3.93
N LYS A 69 -2.46 5.13 -3.60
CA LYS A 69 -2.81 6.17 -4.58
C LYS A 69 -1.69 7.20 -4.79
N ALA A 70 -0.56 7.05 -4.10
CA ALA A 70 0.55 7.98 -4.22
C ALA A 70 1.17 7.90 -5.63
N GLU A 71 1.41 9.05 -6.23
CA GLU A 71 1.94 9.15 -7.59
C GLU A 71 3.42 9.52 -7.57
N ARG A 72 4.24 8.84 -8.38
CA ARG A 72 5.68 9.08 -8.43
C ARG A 72 5.99 10.52 -8.85
N ILE A 73 6.80 11.21 -8.06
CA ILE A 73 7.33 12.53 -8.36
C ILE A 73 8.51 12.38 -9.34
N SER A 74 8.54 13.24 -10.36
CA SER A 74 9.63 13.28 -11.33
C SER A 74 10.69 14.31 -10.93
N GLY A 75 11.96 13.99 -11.16
CA GLY A 75 13.09 14.89 -10.88
C GLY A 75 13.79 14.58 -9.56
N SER A 76 14.68 15.49 -9.14
CA SER A 76 15.37 15.42 -7.85
C SER A 76 14.47 15.90 -6.73
N LEU A 77 14.59 15.25 -5.56
CA LEU A 77 13.87 15.64 -4.35
C LEU A 77 14.78 16.46 -3.46
N ASP A 78 14.29 17.63 -3.04
CA ASP A 78 14.82 18.39 -1.91
C ASP A 78 13.68 18.52 -0.91
N TYR A 79 13.76 17.77 0.18
CA TYR A 79 12.65 17.62 1.12
C TYR A 79 13.13 17.57 2.57
N SER A 80 12.27 18.06 3.45
CA SER A 80 12.39 17.89 4.91
C SER A 80 11.43 16.81 5.37
N VAL A 81 11.81 16.09 6.42
CA VAL A 81 11.04 14.94 6.93
C VAL A 81 10.26 15.37 8.16
N GLU A 82 8.93 15.35 8.11
CA GLU A 82 8.07 15.60 9.28
C GLU A 82 8.00 14.35 10.18
N TYR A 83 7.76 13.19 9.59
CA TYR A 83 7.59 11.92 10.29
C TYR A 83 8.52 10.84 9.74
N LYS A 84 9.06 10.01 10.63
CA LYS A 84 9.51 8.65 10.29
C LYS A 84 8.33 7.71 10.45
N MET A 85 7.80 7.20 9.33
CA MET A 85 6.70 6.26 9.31
C MET A 85 7.23 4.82 9.28
N ASN A 86 6.69 3.95 10.13
CA ASN A 86 6.89 2.50 10.01
C ASN A 86 5.53 1.81 9.80
N LEU A 87 5.49 0.87 8.87
CA LEU A 87 4.44 -0.13 8.73
C LEU A 87 4.97 -1.45 9.30
N THR A 88 4.34 -1.98 10.34
CA THR A 88 4.72 -3.26 10.95
C THR A 88 3.72 -4.34 10.58
N ASP A 89 4.18 -5.34 9.83
CA ASP A 89 3.37 -6.48 9.45
C ASP A 89 3.15 -7.44 10.64
N ALA A 90 2.22 -8.38 10.49
CA ALA A 90 1.84 -9.30 11.57
C ALA A 90 2.99 -10.23 12.01
N ASP A 91 3.96 -10.49 11.13
CA ASP A 91 5.18 -11.25 11.42
C ASP A 91 6.32 -10.37 12.00
N GLY A 92 6.08 -9.06 12.12
CA GLY A 92 7.04 -8.08 12.63
C GLY A 92 7.96 -7.47 11.56
N ALA A 93 7.77 -7.79 10.27
CA ALA A 93 8.49 -7.11 9.19
C ALA A 93 8.17 -5.61 9.20
N LEU A 94 9.17 -4.78 8.85
CA LEU A 94 9.06 -3.33 8.88
C LEU A 94 9.30 -2.74 7.50
N THR A 95 8.33 -2.00 6.98
CA THR A 95 8.53 -1.09 5.86
C THR A 95 8.63 0.34 6.38
N LYS A 96 9.66 1.08 5.97
CA LYS A 96 9.98 2.41 6.52
C LYS A 96 9.85 3.50 5.46
N TYR A 97 9.25 4.61 5.83
CA TYR A 97 9.11 5.79 4.98
C TYR A 97 9.51 7.06 5.70
N ASP A 98 10.06 8.00 4.95
CA ASP A 98 9.98 9.41 5.32
C ASP A 98 8.61 9.92 4.85
N PHE A 99 7.86 10.52 5.75
CA PHE A 99 6.50 10.97 5.50
C PHE A 99 6.34 12.42 5.92
N SER A 100 5.82 13.27 5.02
CA SER A 100 5.53 14.66 5.32
C SER A 100 4.16 15.03 4.79
N ILE A 101 3.30 15.56 5.65
CA ILE A 101 1.89 15.77 5.36
C ILE A 101 1.48 17.22 5.64
N GLY A 102 2.06 17.89 6.64
CA GLY A 102 1.72 19.26 7.02
C GLY A 102 0.25 19.45 7.40
N LYS A 103 -0.12 20.67 7.82
CA LYS A 103 -1.48 21.01 8.27
C LYS A 103 -2.35 21.68 7.21
N ASP A 104 -1.79 22.19 6.12
CA ASP A 104 -2.56 22.86 5.07
C ASP A 104 -3.42 21.86 4.27
N PRO A 105 -4.76 21.98 4.27
CA PRO A 105 -5.64 21.07 3.56
C PRO A 105 -5.54 21.16 2.03
N LYS A 106 -4.80 22.13 1.49
CA LYS A 106 -4.56 22.29 0.04
C LYS A 106 -3.27 21.63 -0.44
N GLN A 107 -2.46 21.08 0.46
CA GLN A 107 -1.20 20.44 0.12
C GLN A 107 -1.39 18.93 -0.08
N SER A 108 -0.64 18.34 -1.02
CA SER A 108 -0.43 16.89 -1.07
C SER A 108 0.49 16.44 0.07
N ALA A 109 0.56 15.14 0.32
CA ALA A 109 1.57 14.58 1.23
C ALA A 109 2.73 13.98 0.43
N LEU A 110 3.94 14.03 0.98
CA LEU A 110 5.13 13.39 0.45
C LEU A 110 5.38 12.08 1.19
N LEU A 111 5.62 11.02 0.41
CA LEU A 111 6.06 9.72 0.89
C LEU A 111 7.34 9.33 0.16
N VAL A 112 8.39 8.99 0.90
CA VAL A 112 9.67 8.53 0.33
C VAL A 112 10.04 7.22 1.02
N ASN A 113 10.31 6.16 0.25
CA ASN A 113 10.75 4.89 0.81
C ASN A 113 12.17 5.06 1.36
N HIS A 114 12.40 4.63 2.60
CA HIS A 114 13.72 4.76 3.22
C HIS A 114 14.81 3.92 2.52
N GLU A 115 14.43 2.84 1.84
CA GLU A 115 15.35 1.99 1.07
C GLU A 115 15.75 2.62 -0.28
N ASP A 116 14.93 3.53 -0.82
CA ASP A 116 15.23 4.29 -2.04
C ASP A 116 14.79 5.75 -1.89
N THR A 117 15.65 6.54 -1.26
CA THR A 117 15.39 7.96 -0.98
C THR A 117 15.45 8.87 -2.20
N HIS A 118 15.80 8.34 -3.38
CA HIS A 118 15.82 9.11 -4.63
C HIS A 118 14.45 9.17 -5.30
N VAL A 119 13.49 8.37 -4.84
CA VAL A 119 12.15 8.29 -5.41
C VAL A 119 11.10 8.66 -4.37
N GLY A 120 10.35 9.72 -4.69
CA GLY A 120 9.30 10.26 -3.86
C GLY A 120 7.97 10.07 -4.54
N TYR A 121 6.93 9.99 -3.73
CA TYR A 121 5.55 9.83 -4.15
C TYR A 121 4.72 10.94 -3.51
N SER A 122 3.83 11.52 -4.31
CA SER A 122 2.86 12.52 -3.87
C SER A 122 1.52 11.85 -3.64
N ILE A 123 1.04 11.85 -2.40
CA ILE A 123 -0.31 11.42 -2.05
C ILE A 123 -1.28 12.55 -2.39
N PRO A 124 -2.32 12.30 -3.22
CA PRO A 124 -3.28 13.31 -3.63
C PRO A 124 -3.95 14.03 -2.45
N ILE A 125 -4.34 15.30 -2.66
CA ILE A 125 -4.88 16.18 -1.61
C ILE A 125 -6.07 15.55 -0.86
N GLU A 126 -6.98 14.87 -1.57
CA GLU A 126 -8.15 14.25 -0.95
C GLU A 126 -7.77 13.13 0.04
N ASP A 127 -6.84 12.26 -0.35
CA ASP A 127 -6.35 11.17 0.50
C ASP A 127 -5.44 11.70 1.61
N ALA A 128 -4.59 12.69 1.33
CA ALA A 128 -3.79 13.37 2.33
C ALA A 128 -4.69 14.01 3.42
N ASN A 129 -5.80 14.64 3.05
CA ASN A 129 -6.74 15.21 4.00
C ASN A 129 -7.44 14.16 4.87
N ARG A 130 -7.68 12.95 4.36
CA ARG A 130 -8.19 11.85 5.18
C ARG A 130 -7.17 11.42 6.23
N VAL A 131 -5.89 11.33 5.83
CA VAL A 131 -4.80 11.01 6.75
C VAL A 131 -4.56 12.13 7.78
N ARG A 132 -4.63 13.41 7.39
CA ARG A 132 -4.54 14.56 8.32
C ARG A 132 -5.60 14.48 9.41
N LYS A 133 -6.86 14.25 9.04
CA LYS A 133 -7.98 14.11 9.99
C LYS A 133 -7.76 12.94 10.95
N LEU A 134 -7.24 11.82 10.42
CA LEU A 134 -6.89 10.66 11.24
C LEU A 134 -5.79 11.00 12.25
N ILE A 135 -4.68 11.59 11.80
CA ILE A 135 -3.59 12.04 12.68
C ILE A 135 -4.12 12.98 13.77
N GLN A 136 -4.90 13.98 13.37
CA GLN A 136 -5.50 14.95 14.30
C GLN A 136 -6.34 14.26 15.40
N SER A 137 -7.13 13.24 15.04
CA SER A 137 -7.96 12.51 16.01
C SER A 137 -7.19 11.68 17.03
N HIS A 138 -5.87 11.49 16.84
CA HIS A 138 -4.98 10.82 17.79
C HIS A 138 -4.13 11.81 18.61
N THR A 139 -4.14 13.10 18.27
CA THR A 139 -3.30 14.14 18.90
C THR A 139 -4.11 15.26 19.58
N ASP A 140 -5.43 15.30 19.39
CA ASP A 140 -6.38 16.16 20.13
C ASP A 140 -6.98 15.45 21.35
#